data_AF-A0A7Y0N1X8-F1
#
_entry.id   AF-A0A7Y0N1X8-F1
#
_cell.length_a   1.000
_cell.length_b   1.000
_cell.length_c   1.000
_cell.angle_alpha   90.00
_cell.angle_beta   90.00
_cell.angle_gamma   90.00
#
_symmetry.space_group_name_H-M   'P 1'
#
loop_
_entity.id
_entity.type
_entity.pdbx_description
1 polymer ?
#
loop_
_entity_poly.entity_id
_entity_poly.type
_entity_poly.pdbx_seq_one_letter_code
_entity_poly.pdbx_strand_id
1 'polypeptide(L)'
;NTLSSGSLSVLNTNLATLSSSRRDRFRADHIGYIFQQFNLLPYLNVIDNVLLPCQFSKVRRDRVTPNASKAELLSQATTLLERLHLPTNLHSRPVSELSIGQQQRVAAARALIGHPALVIADEPTSALDHDNRMAFIELLMEQANQANATLIFVSHDPTLESLFDRTINLPEINQSSDMEALA
;
A
#
# COMPACT_ATOMS: atom_id res chain seq x y z
N ASN A 1 -7.15 15.43 5.66
CA ASN A 1 -5.72 15.78 5.39
C ASN A 1 -5.41 17.27 5.53
N THR A 2 -6.27 18.06 6.15
CA THR A 2 -5.95 19.44 6.57
C THR A 2 -5.62 19.38 8.05
N LEU A 3 -4.43 19.86 8.41
CA LEU A 3 -4.03 20.00 9.80
C LEU A 3 -4.78 21.17 10.42
N SER A 4 -5.24 21.02 11.66
CA SER A 4 -5.73 22.14 12.46
C SER A 4 -4.58 23.05 12.91
N SER A 5 -3.41 22.46 13.22
CA SER A 5 -2.17 23.13 13.60
C SER A 5 -0.96 22.22 13.34
N GLY A 6 0.26 22.79 13.36
CA GLY A 6 1.51 22.04 13.16
C GLY A 6 1.95 21.92 11.69
N SER A 7 2.84 20.96 11.40
CA SER A 7 3.37 20.73 10.06
C SER A 7 3.40 19.24 9.71
N LEU A 8 3.19 18.92 8.44
CA LEU A 8 3.23 17.55 7.91
C LEU A 8 4.12 17.53 6.68
N SER A 9 5.27 16.90 6.79
CA SER A 9 6.20 16.68 5.67
C SER A 9 6.37 15.20 5.38
N VAL A 10 6.28 14.84 4.10
CA VAL A 10 6.56 13.49 3.60
C VAL A 10 7.57 13.62 2.48
N LEU A 11 8.67 12.86 2.51
CA LEU A 11 9.77 12.96 1.54
C LEU A 11 10.25 14.41 1.36
N ASN A 12 10.46 15.12 2.47
CA ASN A 12 10.84 16.54 2.51
C ASN A 12 9.84 17.50 1.85
N THR A 13 8.62 17.05 1.53
CA THR A 13 7.56 17.86 0.93
C THR A 13 6.49 18.16 1.97
N ASN A 14 6.28 19.45 2.27
CA ASN A 14 5.20 19.86 3.18
C ASN A 14 3.84 19.67 2.48
N LEU A 15 3.04 18.72 2.97
CA LEU A 15 1.75 18.40 2.39
C LEU A 15 0.65 19.39 2.81
N ALA A 16 0.83 20.12 3.90
CA ALA A 16 -0.16 21.08 4.38
C ALA A 16 -0.26 22.33 3.49
N THR A 17 0.81 22.67 2.77
CA THR A 17 0.84 23.83 1.85
C THR A 17 0.35 23.49 0.44
N LEU A 18 0.18 22.21 0.11
CA LEU A 18 -0.28 21.77 -1.20
C LEU A 18 -1.81 21.87 -1.34
N SER A 19 -2.27 22.25 -2.54
CA SER A 19 -3.69 22.14 -2.91
C SER A 19 -4.17 20.68 -2.87
N SER A 20 -5.49 20.45 -2.77
CA SER A 20 -6.08 19.11 -2.84
C SER A 20 -5.54 18.28 -4.00
N SER A 21 -5.60 18.82 -5.22
CA SER A 21 -5.12 18.16 -6.44
C SER A 21 -3.62 17.83 -6.43
N ARG A 22 -2.77 18.71 -5.87
CA ARG A 22 -1.34 18.45 -5.73
C ARG A 22 -1.06 17.37 -4.68
N ARG A 23 -1.85 17.32 -3.61
CA ARG A 23 -1.76 16.23 -2.62
C ARG A 23 -2.19 14.89 -3.22
N ASP A 24 -3.25 14.86 -4.04
CA ASP A 24 -3.67 13.64 -4.75
C ASP A 24 -2.57 13.13 -5.68
N ARG A 25 -1.97 14.04 -6.46
CA ARG A 25 -0.83 13.73 -7.34
C ARG A 25 0.34 13.17 -6.54
N PHE A 26 0.74 13.83 -5.46
CA PHE A 26 1.82 13.37 -4.59
C PHE A 26 1.56 11.97 -4.05
N ARG A 27 0.33 11.68 -3.58
CA ARG A 27 -0.06 10.34 -3.12
C ARG A 27 0.08 9.32 -4.25
N ALA A 28 -0.48 9.60 -5.42
CA ALA A 28 -0.40 8.70 -6.57
C ALA A 28 1.05 8.40 -6.97
N ASP A 29 1.94 9.40 -6.88
CA ASP A 29 3.34 9.27 -7.31
C ASP A 29 4.25 8.58 -6.28
N HIS A 30 3.95 8.71 -4.98
CA HIS A 30 4.89 8.34 -3.92
C HIS A 30 4.37 7.33 -2.89
N ILE A 31 3.05 7.18 -2.73
CA ILE A 31 2.46 6.41 -1.63
C ILE A 31 1.60 5.26 -2.15
N GLY A 32 1.94 4.02 -1.81
CA GLY A 32 1.10 2.85 -1.98
C GLY A 32 0.20 2.64 -0.77
N TYR A 33 -1.08 2.32 -1.00
CA TYR A 33 -2.04 2.07 0.08
C TYR A 33 -2.59 0.65 -0.01
N ILE A 34 -2.58 -0.04 1.13
CA ILE A 34 -3.28 -1.30 1.36
C ILE A 34 -4.36 -1.02 2.42
N PHE A 35 -5.62 -1.13 2.02
CA PHE A 35 -6.76 -0.88 2.90
C PHE A 35 -7.22 -2.17 3.58
N GLN A 36 -7.86 -2.06 4.74
CA GLN A 36 -8.47 -3.18 5.46
C GLN A 36 -9.47 -3.98 4.60
N GLN A 37 -10.32 -3.30 3.83
CA GLN A 37 -11.28 -3.92 2.90
C GLN A 37 -10.71 -4.06 1.48
N PHE A 38 -9.39 -3.90 1.31
CA PHE A 38 -8.62 -3.94 0.05
C PHE A 38 -8.99 -2.90 -1.01
N ASN A 39 -10.23 -2.41 -1.06
CA ASN A 39 -10.75 -1.43 -2.03
C ASN A 39 -10.36 -1.77 -3.48
N LEU A 40 -10.46 -3.06 -3.86
CA LEU A 40 -10.28 -3.48 -5.25
C LEU A 40 -11.52 -3.12 -6.06
N LEU A 41 -11.32 -2.75 -7.34
CA LEU A 41 -12.41 -2.41 -8.24
C LEU A 41 -13.03 -3.70 -8.79
N PRO A 42 -14.30 -4.03 -8.47
CA PRO A 42 -14.89 -5.33 -8.75
C PRO A 42 -15.12 -5.61 -10.25
N TYR A 43 -15.25 -4.55 -11.04
CA TYR A 43 -15.44 -4.62 -12.50
C TYR A 43 -14.10 -4.74 -13.27
N LEU A 44 -12.97 -4.71 -12.58
CA LEU A 44 -11.66 -4.94 -13.18
C LEU A 44 -11.14 -6.33 -12.81
N ASN A 45 -10.34 -6.92 -13.70
CA ASN A 45 -9.60 -8.12 -13.36
C ASN A 45 -8.43 -7.80 -12.40
N VAL A 46 -7.75 -8.85 -11.97
CA VAL A 46 -6.59 -8.76 -11.08
C VAL A 46 -5.49 -7.85 -11.64
N ILE A 47 -5.05 -8.08 -12.88
CA ILE A 47 -3.97 -7.31 -13.50
C ILE A 47 -4.34 -5.84 -13.65
N ASP A 48 -5.56 -5.55 -14.09
CA ASP A 48 -6.02 -4.19 -14.28
C ASP A 48 -6.09 -3.44 -12.95
N ASN A 49 -6.51 -4.10 -11.86
CA ASN A 49 -6.43 -3.55 -10.51
C ASN A 49 -5.00 -3.18 -10.10
N VAL A 50 -4.04 -4.07 -10.39
CA VAL A 50 -2.62 -3.83 -10.09
C VAL A 50 -2.10 -2.65 -10.91
N LEU A 51 -2.47 -2.52 -12.18
CA LEU A 51 -1.91 -1.48 -13.06
C LEU A 51 -2.44 -0.06 -12.81
N LEU A 52 -3.52 0.11 -12.03
CA LEU A 52 -4.12 1.42 -11.76
C LEU A 52 -3.13 2.53 -11.38
N PRO A 53 -2.18 2.33 -10.45
CA PRO A 53 -1.26 3.40 -10.05
C PRO A 53 -0.37 3.88 -11.18
N CYS A 54 0.06 3.00 -12.09
CA CYS A 54 0.85 3.36 -13.27
C CYS A 54 0.01 4.07 -14.34
N GLN A 55 -1.32 3.89 -14.34
CA GLN A 55 -2.23 4.65 -15.20
C GLN A 55 -2.44 6.07 -14.67
N PHE A 56 -2.54 6.23 -13.34
CA PHE A 56 -2.74 7.53 -12.71
C PHE A 56 -1.45 8.33 -12.51
N SER A 57 -0.28 7.67 -12.40
CA SER A 57 1.02 8.28 -12.16
C SER A 57 2.02 7.95 -13.28
N LYS A 58 2.40 8.98 -14.06
CA LYS A 58 3.51 8.86 -15.01
C LYS A 58 4.83 8.55 -14.29
N VAL A 59 5.03 9.10 -13.10
CA VAL A 59 6.24 8.85 -12.30
C VAL A 59 6.37 7.37 -11.95
N ARG A 60 5.30 6.74 -11.45
CA ARG A 60 5.31 5.30 -11.16
C ARG A 60 5.54 4.45 -12.41
N ARG A 61 4.91 4.83 -13.53
CA ARG A 61 5.13 4.15 -14.81
C ARG A 61 6.60 4.22 -15.24
N ASP A 62 7.19 5.41 -15.20
CA ASP A 62 8.56 5.63 -15.62
C ASP A 62 9.59 4.97 -14.67
N ARG A 63 9.23 4.74 -13.40
CA ARG A 63 10.01 3.93 -12.44
C ARG A 63 9.99 2.42 -12.69
N VAL A 64 9.03 1.92 -13.49
CA VAL A 64 9.09 0.54 -13.99
C VAL A 64 10.12 0.50 -15.11
N THR A 65 9.85 1.25 -16.18
CA THR A 65 10.76 1.48 -17.30
C THR A 65 10.47 2.85 -17.91
N PRO A 66 11.48 3.65 -18.28
CA PRO A 66 11.25 4.90 -19.00
C PRO A 66 10.46 4.67 -20.29
N ASN A 67 9.34 5.39 -20.46
CA ASN A 67 8.42 5.20 -21.59
C ASN A 67 7.85 3.78 -21.72
N ALA A 68 7.66 3.08 -20.59
CA ALA A 68 7.14 1.72 -20.56
C ALA A 68 5.91 1.54 -21.47
N SER A 69 6.02 0.58 -22.38
CA SER A 69 4.93 0.05 -23.16
C SER A 69 3.92 -0.67 -22.26
N LYS A 70 2.70 -0.86 -22.77
CA LYS A 70 1.69 -1.66 -22.07
C LYS A 70 2.18 -3.08 -21.76
N ALA A 71 2.97 -3.68 -22.66
CA ALA A 71 3.50 -5.03 -22.48
C ALA A 71 4.49 -5.12 -21.32
N GLU A 72 5.39 -4.14 -21.17
CA GLU A 72 6.36 -4.11 -20.06
C GLU A 72 5.66 -3.93 -18.71
N LEU A 73 4.63 -3.07 -18.64
CA LEU A 73 3.83 -2.91 -17.44
C LEU A 73 3.10 -4.21 -17.06
N LEU A 74 2.51 -4.90 -18.03
CA LEU A 74 1.87 -6.19 -17.82
C LEU A 74 2.86 -7.23 -17.31
N SER A 75 4.06 -7.29 -17.89
CA SER A 75 5.12 -8.20 -17.44
C SER A 75 5.53 -7.91 -16.01
N GLN A 76 5.76 -6.65 -15.65
CA GLN A 76 6.12 -6.28 -14.28
C GLN A 76 5.01 -6.61 -13.27
N ALA A 77 3.75 -6.33 -13.62
CA ALA A 77 2.61 -6.67 -12.77
C ALA A 77 2.49 -8.19 -12.57
N THR A 78 2.70 -8.97 -13.64
CA THR A 78 2.69 -10.43 -13.60
C THR A 78 3.79 -10.96 -12.67
N THR A 79 5.03 -10.48 -12.84
CA THR A 79 6.16 -10.87 -11.99
C THR A 79 5.93 -10.51 -10.52
N LEU A 80 5.37 -9.34 -10.24
CA LEU A 80 5.05 -8.92 -8.87
C LEU A 80 3.97 -9.81 -8.23
N LEU A 81 2.93 -10.15 -8.99
CA LEU A 81 1.88 -11.07 -8.53
C LEU A 81 2.43 -12.49 -8.28
N GLU A 82 3.32 -12.98 -9.12
CA GLU A 82 3.98 -14.28 -8.94
C GLU A 82 4.88 -14.30 -7.71
N ARG A 83 5.65 -13.24 -7.46
CA ARG A 83 6.41 -13.07 -6.20
C ARG A 83 5.50 -13.07 -4.99
N LEU A 84 4.31 -12.49 -5.11
CA LEU A 84 3.28 -12.54 -4.08
C LEU A 84 2.52 -13.87 -4.04
N HIS A 85 3.04 -14.93 -4.66
CA HIS A 85 2.45 -16.27 -4.81
C HIS A 85 1.00 -16.25 -5.31
N LEU A 86 0.66 -15.35 -6.24
CA LEU A 86 -0.62 -15.37 -6.92
C LEU A 86 -0.47 -16.04 -8.31
N PRO A 87 -1.05 -17.23 -8.52
CA PRO A 87 -0.94 -17.98 -9.77
C PRO A 87 -1.42 -17.20 -11.01
N THR A 88 -0.69 -17.36 -12.12
CA THR A 88 -0.94 -16.66 -13.39
C THR A 88 -2.33 -16.92 -13.97
N ASN A 89 -2.96 -18.07 -13.68
CA ASN A 89 -4.32 -18.38 -14.12
C ASN A 89 -5.42 -17.53 -13.44
N LEU A 90 -5.07 -16.78 -12.38
CA LEU A 90 -6.00 -15.86 -11.71
C LEU A 90 -5.88 -14.43 -12.24
N HIS A 91 -4.83 -14.10 -13.00
CA HIS A 91 -4.49 -12.72 -13.38
C HIS A 91 -5.56 -12.05 -14.27
N SER A 92 -6.25 -12.84 -15.09
CA SER A 92 -7.35 -12.37 -15.95
C SER A 92 -8.74 -12.46 -15.30
N ARG A 93 -8.85 -13.03 -14.09
CA ARG A 93 -10.15 -13.21 -13.42
C ARG A 93 -10.63 -11.92 -12.76
N PRO A 94 -11.96 -11.73 -12.64
CA PRO A 94 -12.53 -10.71 -11.78
C PRO A 94 -12.04 -10.85 -10.34
N VAL A 95 -11.72 -9.74 -9.68
CA VAL A 95 -11.26 -9.76 -8.28
C VAL A 95 -12.32 -10.30 -7.31
N SER A 96 -13.60 -10.24 -7.68
CA SER A 96 -14.71 -10.79 -6.89
C SER A 96 -14.71 -12.32 -6.82
N GLU A 97 -13.99 -13.01 -7.70
CA GLU A 97 -13.86 -14.47 -7.68
C GLU A 97 -12.68 -14.96 -6.82
N LEU A 98 -11.86 -14.04 -6.29
CA LEU A 98 -10.70 -14.37 -5.48
C LEU A 98 -11.11 -14.54 -4.02
N SER A 99 -10.44 -15.47 -3.33
CA SER A 99 -10.46 -15.53 -1.88
C SER A 99 -9.90 -14.24 -1.25
N ILE A 100 -10.25 -13.97 0.00
CA ILE A 100 -9.77 -12.81 0.76
C ILE A 100 -8.24 -12.70 0.74
N GLY A 101 -7.51 -13.79 1.02
CA GLY A 101 -6.05 -13.78 1.00
C GLY A 101 -5.46 -13.54 -0.40
N GLN A 102 -6.15 -13.95 -1.47
CA GLN A 102 -5.74 -13.62 -2.83
C GLN A 102 -5.98 -12.15 -3.15
N GLN A 103 -7.13 -11.59 -2.76
CA GLN A 103 -7.42 -10.15 -2.93
C GLN A 103 -6.41 -9.28 -2.17
N GLN A 104 -5.99 -9.73 -1.00
CA GLN A 104 -4.94 -9.07 -0.22
C GLN A 104 -3.60 -9.02 -0.95
N ARG A 105 -3.20 -10.12 -1.60
CA ARG A 105 -2.00 -10.17 -2.47
C ARG A 105 -2.14 -9.22 -3.67
N VAL A 106 -3.33 -9.12 -4.27
CA VAL A 106 -3.60 -8.14 -5.34
C VAL A 106 -3.48 -6.70 -4.83
N ALA A 107 -4.00 -6.41 -3.64
CA ALA A 107 -3.89 -5.09 -3.03
C ALA A 107 -2.44 -4.72 -2.71
N ALA A 108 -1.64 -5.67 -2.21
CA ALA A 108 -0.20 -5.49 -2.02
C ALA A 108 0.53 -5.20 -3.33
N ALA A 109 0.27 -6.00 -4.38
CA ALA A 109 0.84 -5.79 -5.70
C ALA A 109 0.51 -4.39 -6.24
N ARG A 110 -0.76 -3.98 -6.12
CA ARG A 110 -1.21 -2.63 -6.49
C ARG A 110 -0.49 -1.55 -5.67
N ALA A 111 -0.28 -1.74 -4.38
CA ALA A 111 0.42 -0.74 -3.57
C ALA A 111 1.87 -0.56 -4.05
N LEU A 112 2.56 -1.66 -4.36
CA LEU A 112 4.00 -1.74 -4.63
C LEU A 112 4.40 -1.44 -6.09
N ILE A 113 3.50 -1.63 -7.05
CA ILE A 113 3.82 -1.41 -8.48
C ILE A 113 4.33 0.01 -8.74
N GLY A 114 5.40 0.12 -9.53
CA GLY A 114 6.05 1.39 -9.81
C GLY A 114 6.85 1.98 -8.64
N HIS A 115 7.30 1.12 -7.72
CA HIS A 115 8.29 1.43 -6.67
C HIS A 115 7.95 2.72 -5.90
N PRO A 116 6.86 2.74 -5.10
CA PRO A 116 6.57 3.87 -4.24
C PRO A 116 7.67 4.01 -3.17
N ALA A 117 7.87 5.23 -2.68
CA ALA A 117 8.81 5.45 -1.58
C ALA A 117 8.21 5.06 -0.22
N LEU A 118 6.87 5.06 -0.12
CA LEU A 118 6.14 4.74 1.11
C LEU A 118 4.98 3.80 0.79
N VAL A 119 4.82 2.75 1.58
CA VAL A 119 3.63 1.89 1.59
C VAL A 119 2.97 2.02 2.96
N ILE A 120 1.67 2.30 2.97
CA ILE A 120 0.85 2.36 4.17
C ILE A 120 -0.13 1.20 4.11
N ALA A 121 -0.10 0.34 5.13
CA ALA A 121 -0.98 -0.80 5.26
C ALA A 121 -1.84 -0.63 6.51
N ASP A 122 -3.15 -0.49 6.33
CA ASP A 122 -4.13 -0.24 7.37
C ASP A 122 -4.91 -1.52 7.70
N GLU A 123 -4.58 -2.16 8.81
CA GLU A 123 -5.09 -3.46 9.25
C GLU A 123 -5.26 -4.51 8.12
N PRO A 124 -4.23 -4.74 7.29
CA PRO A 124 -4.40 -5.52 6.06
C PRO A 124 -4.66 -7.02 6.31
N THR A 125 -4.46 -7.50 7.53
CA THR A 125 -4.50 -8.93 7.91
C THR A 125 -5.65 -9.31 8.84
N SER A 126 -6.58 -8.39 9.11
CA SER A 126 -7.70 -8.61 10.04
C SER A 126 -8.60 -9.80 9.68
N ALA A 127 -8.66 -10.15 8.38
CA ALA A 127 -9.47 -11.27 7.89
C ALA A 127 -8.70 -12.61 7.75
N LEU A 128 -7.44 -12.67 8.20
CA LEU A 128 -6.61 -13.88 8.14
C LEU A 128 -6.41 -14.51 9.52
N ASP A 129 -6.24 -15.84 9.53
CA ASP A 129 -5.70 -16.58 10.66
C ASP A 129 -4.22 -16.22 10.94
N HIS A 130 -3.70 -16.68 12.09
CA HIS A 130 -2.39 -16.29 12.58
C HIS A 130 -1.24 -16.68 11.63
N ASP A 131 -1.22 -17.93 11.15
CA ASP A 131 -0.14 -18.44 10.30
C ASP A 131 -0.13 -17.73 8.93
N ASN A 132 -1.30 -17.55 8.32
CA ASN A 132 -1.41 -16.85 7.04
C ASN A 132 -1.11 -15.36 7.16
N ARG A 133 -1.40 -14.75 8.31
CA ARG A 133 -1.07 -13.35 8.61
C ARG A 133 0.44 -13.14 8.64
N MET A 134 1.17 -13.97 9.40
CA MET A 134 2.63 -13.88 9.51
C MET A 134 3.28 -14.04 8.13
N ALA A 135 2.91 -15.10 7.40
CA ALA A 135 3.43 -15.36 6.07
C ALA A 135 3.16 -14.21 5.08
N PHE A 136 1.98 -13.56 5.17
CA PHE A 136 1.69 -12.40 4.34
C PHE A 136 2.54 -11.18 4.70
N ILE A 137 2.72 -10.89 5.99
CA ILE A 137 3.49 -9.72 6.44
C ILE A 137 4.95 -9.86 6.03
N GLU A 138 5.56 -11.01 6.29
CA GLU A 138 6.94 -11.30 5.88
C GLU A 138 7.11 -11.10 4.36
N LEU A 139 6.17 -11.63 3.59
CA LEU A 139 6.18 -11.48 2.13
C LEU A 139 6.01 -10.01 1.70
N LEU A 140 5.12 -9.27 2.34
CA LEU A 140 4.92 -7.85 2.06
C LEU A 140 6.18 -7.04 2.39
N MET A 141 6.81 -7.33 3.53
CA MET A 141 8.07 -6.69 3.95
C MET A 141 9.19 -7.00 2.97
N GLU A 142 9.33 -8.24 2.52
CA GLU A 142 10.30 -8.62 1.51
C GLU A 142 10.10 -7.81 0.23
N GLN A 143 8.87 -7.72 -0.27
CA GLN A 143 8.58 -6.96 -1.50
C GLN A 143 8.76 -5.45 -1.31
N ALA A 144 8.42 -4.90 -0.14
CA ALA A 144 8.67 -3.49 0.19
C ALA A 144 10.18 -3.18 0.21
N ASN A 145 10.97 -4.07 0.83
CA ASN A 145 12.43 -3.95 0.85
C ASN A 145 13.04 -4.05 -0.55
N GLN A 146 12.58 -4.99 -1.38
CA GLN A 146 13.00 -5.08 -2.79
C GLN A 146 12.65 -3.82 -3.59
N ALA A 147 11.54 -3.17 -3.27
CA ALA A 147 11.12 -1.90 -3.86
C ALA A 147 11.82 -0.67 -3.26
N ASN A 148 12.68 -0.85 -2.25
CA ASN A 148 13.29 0.21 -1.44
C ASN A 148 12.23 1.19 -0.89
N ALA A 149 11.10 0.65 -0.45
CA ALA A 149 9.97 1.38 0.10
C ALA A 149 9.96 1.30 1.62
N THR A 150 9.66 2.41 2.30
CA THR A 150 9.33 2.37 3.73
C THR A 150 7.93 1.78 3.90
N LEU A 151 7.76 0.79 4.78
CA LEU A 151 6.45 0.24 5.14
C LEU A 151 5.99 0.83 6.48
N ILE A 152 4.81 1.45 6.50
CA ILE A 152 4.08 1.78 7.73
C ILE A 152 2.91 0.83 7.83
N PHE A 153 2.88 0.04 8.91
CA PHE A 153 1.85 -0.95 9.17
C PHE A 153 1.05 -0.55 10.41
N VAL A 154 -0.28 -0.54 10.29
CA VAL A 154 -1.19 -0.26 11.39
C VAL A 154 -1.89 -1.55 11.80
N SER A 155 -1.85 -1.88 13.09
CA SER A 155 -2.45 -3.09 13.65
C SER A 155 -2.84 -2.88 15.11
N HIS A 156 -3.84 -3.64 15.57
CA HIS A 156 -4.17 -3.83 16.98
C HIS A 156 -3.52 -5.11 17.57
N ASP A 157 -2.79 -5.88 16.77
CA ASP A 157 -2.16 -7.15 17.18
C ASP A 157 -0.70 -6.93 17.61
N PRO A 158 -0.38 -6.99 18.92
CA PRO A 158 0.97 -6.78 19.42
C PRO A 158 1.94 -7.92 19.09
N THR A 159 1.45 -9.09 18.67
CA THR A 159 2.34 -10.20 18.29
C THR A 159 3.18 -9.86 17.06
N LEU A 160 2.73 -8.91 16.26
CA LEU A 160 3.41 -8.45 15.05
C LEU A 160 4.60 -7.54 15.34
N GLU A 161 4.73 -6.99 16.55
CA GLU A 161 5.78 -6.02 16.89
C GLU A 161 7.19 -6.55 16.59
N SER A 162 7.41 -7.85 16.83
CA SER A 162 8.70 -8.51 16.59
C SER A 162 9.14 -8.53 15.13
N LEU A 163 8.23 -8.30 14.18
CA LEU A 163 8.53 -8.24 12.75
C LEU A 163 9.03 -6.86 12.30
N PHE A 164 8.86 -5.80 13.10
CA PHE A 164 9.17 -4.43 12.68
C PHE A 164 10.37 -3.86 13.43
N ASP A 165 11.18 -3.06 12.72
CA ASP A 165 12.32 -2.37 13.33
C ASP A 165 11.90 -1.32 14.37
N ARG A 166 10.68 -0.79 14.24
CA ARG A 166 10.13 0.25 15.10
C ARG A 166 8.63 0.06 15.29
N THR A 167 8.23 0.01 16.55
CA THR A 167 6.84 0.05 16.98
C THR A 167 6.55 1.39 17.67
N ILE A 168 5.37 1.96 17.43
CA ILE A 168 4.89 3.16 18.12
C ILE A 168 3.46 2.89 18.58
N ASN A 169 3.22 3.05 19.87
CA ASN A 169 1.88 2.94 20.43
C ASN A 169 1.10 4.24 20.17
N LEU A 170 -0.01 4.15 19.44
CA LEU A 170 -0.78 5.33 19.04
C LEU A 170 -1.31 6.14 20.24
N PRO A 171 -1.92 5.52 21.27
CA PRO A 171 -2.26 6.20 22.53
C PRO A 171 -1.13 7.01 23.18
N GLU A 172 0.12 6.57 23.10
CA GLU A 172 1.25 7.28 23.74
C GLU A 172 1.62 8.57 23.00
N ILE A 173 1.34 8.64 21.70
CA ILE A 173 1.63 9.81 20.85
C ILE A 173 0.39 10.66 20.57
N ASN A 174 -0.81 10.08 20.71
CA ASN A 174 -2.06 10.76 20.44
C ASN A 174 -2.53 11.52 21.69
N GLN A 175 -1.98 12.72 21.86
CA GLN A 175 -2.30 13.63 22.96
C GLN A 175 -3.61 14.43 22.71
N SER A 176 -4.41 14.07 21.70
CA SER A 176 -5.64 14.82 21.39
C SER A 176 -6.68 14.74 22.50
N SER A 177 -6.76 13.61 23.21
CA SER A 177 -7.69 13.38 24.32
C SER A 177 -7.32 14.13 25.60
N ASP A 178 -6.04 14.45 25.82
CA ASP A 178 -5.62 15.20 27.01
C ASP A 178 -5.94 16.70 26.92
N MET A 179 -6.12 17.23 25.70
CA MET A 179 -6.48 18.64 25.51
C MET A 179 -7.98 18.94 25.69
N GLU A 180 -8.88 17.97 25.50
CA GLU A 180 -10.33 18.17 25.77
C GLU A 180 -10.67 18.10 27.26
N ALA A 181 -9.86 17.42 28.08
CA ALA A 181 -10.07 17.37 29.53
C ALA A 181 -9.56 18.63 30.27
N LEU A 182 -8.84 19.51 29.58
CA LEU A 182 -8.24 20.74 30.10
C LEU A 182 -8.89 22.02 29.54
N ALA A 183 -9.99 21.89 28.77
CA ALA A 183 -10.78 22.99 28.22
C ALA A 183 -12.17 23.05 28.86
#